data_AF-A0AAU7ETG6-F1
#
_entry.id   AF-A0AAU7ETG6-F1
#
_cell.length_a   1.000
_cell.length_b   1.000
_cell.length_c   1.000
_cell.angle_alpha   90.00
_cell.angle_beta   90.00
_cell.angle_gamma   90.00
#
_symmetry.space_group_name_H-M   'P 1'
#
loop_
_entity.id
_entity.type
_entity.pdbx_description
1 polymer ?
#
loop_
_entity_poly.entity_id
_entity_poly.type
_entity_poly.pdbx_seq_one_letter_code
_entity_poly.pdbx_strand_id
1 'polypeptide(L)'
;MMKNLTQFPAPTFSNLANPFDSPSAVPDLATPFDPATTLIRMPRLEIATGLKRSTLYKLMQCPESGFPRPVKLSNSNARGAPVAWVLSEVQTWVKSRIEARDQVAA
;
A
#
# COMPACT_ATOMS: atom_id res chain seq x y z
N MET A 1 9.90 -67.14 -13.71
CA MET A 1 9.54 -66.18 -14.78
C MET A 1 8.08 -66.41 -15.14
N MET A 2 7.12 -65.48 -15.10
CA MET A 2 7.04 -64.06 -14.73
C MET A 2 5.64 -63.87 -14.10
N LYS A 3 5.52 -63.14 -12.97
CA LYS A 3 4.21 -62.76 -12.42
C LYS A 3 3.91 -61.35 -12.92
N ASN A 4 2.91 -61.24 -13.79
CA ASN A 4 2.43 -59.97 -14.36
C ASN A 4 2.02 -59.00 -13.24
N LEU A 5 2.70 -57.86 -13.17
CA LEU A 5 2.29 -56.74 -12.35
C LEU A 5 1.25 -55.95 -13.15
N THR A 6 0.03 -55.95 -12.65
CA THR A 6 -1.09 -55.18 -13.18
C THR A 6 -0.74 -53.69 -13.12
N GLN A 7 -0.46 -53.10 -14.28
CA GLN A 7 -0.26 -51.66 -14.45
C GLN A 7 -1.58 -50.95 -14.10
N PHE A 8 -1.64 -50.27 -12.96
CA PHE A 8 -2.71 -49.33 -12.67
C PHE A 8 -2.60 -48.14 -13.66
N PRO A 9 -3.67 -47.72 -14.36
CA PRO A 9 -3.61 -46.53 -15.18
C PRO A 9 -3.39 -45.31 -14.28
N ALA A 10 -2.38 -44.49 -14.61
CA ALA A 10 -2.13 -43.24 -13.92
C ALA A 10 -3.38 -42.35 -13.95
N PRO A 11 -3.76 -41.70 -12.83
CA PRO A 11 -4.88 -40.77 -12.85
C PRO A 11 -4.52 -39.59 -13.73
N THR A 12 -5.18 -39.49 -14.88
CA THR A 12 -5.15 -38.28 -15.71
C THR A 12 -5.84 -37.17 -14.91
N PHE A 13 -5.07 -36.30 -14.27
CA PHE A 13 -5.59 -35.08 -13.67
C PHE A 13 -5.94 -34.10 -14.80
N SER A 14 -7.05 -34.36 -15.49
CA SER A 14 -7.61 -33.42 -16.45
C SER A 14 -8.19 -32.22 -15.71
N ASN A 15 -7.62 -31.06 -16.01
CA ASN A 15 -8.25 -29.75 -15.90
C ASN A 15 -8.52 -29.24 -14.48
N LEU A 16 -7.46 -28.84 -13.78
CA LEU A 16 -7.59 -27.73 -12.83
C LEU A 16 -7.52 -26.46 -13.68
N ALA A 17 -8.67 -25.83 -13.91
CA ALA A 17 -8.73 -24.46 -14.40
C ALA A 17 -7.75 -23.62 -13.56
N ASN A 18 -6.77 -23.00 -14.21
CA ASN A 18 -5.80 -22.14 -13.54
C ASN A 18 -6.57 -21.05 -12.79
N PRO A 19 -6.47 -20.94 -11.46
CA PRO A 19 -7.20 -19.95 -10.66
C PRO A 19 -6.70 -18.50 -10.88
N PHE A 20 -5.82 -18.30 -11.87
CA PHE A 20 -5.18 -17.03 -12.18
C PHE A 20 -5.56 -16.48 -13.56
N ASP A 21 -6.48 -17.12 -14.28
CA ASP A 21 -7.01 -16.51 -15.49
C ASP A 21 -7.85 -15.26 -15.11
N SER A 22 -7.41 -14.13 -15.63
CA SER A 22 -7.66 -12.77 -15.15
C SER A 22 -8.97 -12.19 -15.76
N PRO A 23 -9.20 -10.86 -15.76
CA PRO A 23 -9.45 -9.93 -14.66
C PRO A 23 -10.78 -9.16 -14.89
N SER A 24 -11.72 -9.11 -13.95
CA SER A 24 -12.69 -7.99 -13.85
C SER A 24 -13.72 -8.20 -12.75
N ALA A 25 -13.97 -7.13 -12.00
CA ALA A 25 -15.21 -6.88 -11.27
C ALA A 25 -15.51 -7.73 -10.02
N VAL A 26 -14.50 -8.10 -9.23
CA VAL A 26 -14.75 -8.12 -7.77
C VAL A 26 -14.65 -6.66 -7.31
N PRO A 27 -15.74 -6.00 -6.87
CA PRO A 27 -15.60 -4.73 -6.19
C PRO A 27 -14.73 -5.01 -4.97
N ASP A 28 -13.53 -4.43 -4.98
CA ASP A 28 -12.50 -4.62 -3.98
C ASP A 28 -13.08 -4.30 -2.59
N LEU A 29 -13.52 -5.33 -1.87
CA LEU A 29 -13.92 -5.21 -0.47
C LEU A 29 -12.70 -4.99 0.44
N ALA A 30 -11.47 -4.93 -0.10
CA ALA A 30 -10.26 -4.72 0.70
C ALA A 30 -10.02 -3.25 1.08
N THR A 31 -10.68 -2.29 0.42
CA THR A 31 -10.57 -0.87 0.78
C THR A 31 -11.93 -0.18 0.74
N PRO A 32 -12.64 -0.02 1.87
CA PRO A 32 -13.95 0.64 1.89
C PRO A 32 -13.87 2.16 1.62
N PHE A 33 -12.68 2.71 1.40
CA PHE A 33 -12.46 4.13 1.27
C PHE A 33 -11.56 4.45 0.07
N ASP A 34 -11.93 5.49 -0.65
CA ASP A 34 -11.13 6.06 -1.75
C ASP A 34 -9.84 6.68 -1.19
N PRO A 35 -8.64 6.28 -1.65
CA PRO A 35 -7.37 6.84 -1.19
C PRO A 35 -7.24 8.34 -1.43
N ALA A 36 -7.94 8.91 -2.42
CA ALA A 36 -7.92 10.35 -2.68
C ALA A 36 -8.65 11.17 -1.60
N THR A 37 -9.62 10.56 -0.93
CA THR A 37 -10.44 11.23 0.11
C THR A 37 -10.14 10.70 1.52
N THR A 38 -9.39 9.60 1.62
CA THR A 38 -9.06 8.98 2.90
C THR A 38 -8.03 9.80 3.67
N LEU A 39 -8.39 10.20 4.89
CA LEU A 39 -7.50 10.89 5.81
C LEU A 39 -6.86 9.92 6.81
N ILE A 40 -5.53 9.89 6.85
CA ILE A 40 -4.75 9.05 7.76
C ILE A 40 -4.14 9.86 8.90
N ARG A 41 -4.08 9.25 10.08
CA ARG A 41 -3.50 9.83 11.31
C ARG A 41 -2.05 9.38 11.46
N MET A 42 -1.32 10.00 12.39
CA MET A 42 0.11 9.74 12.64
C MET A 42 0.50 8.24 12.69
N PRO A 43 -0.19 7.35 13.43
CA PRO A 43 0.21 5.94 13.47
C PRO A 43 0.19 5.27 12.09
N ARG A 44 -0.80 5.60 11.26
CA ARG A 44 -0.92 5.05 9.91
C ARG A 44 0.09 5.68 8.95
N LEU A 45 0.40 6.97 9.15
CA LEU A 45 1.45 7.67 8.40
C LEU A 45 2.84 7.06 8.66
N GLU A 46 3.15 6.73 9.91
CA GLU A 46 4.40 6.04 10.29
C GLU A 46 4.50 4.66 9.62
N ILE A 47 3.40 3.91 9.59
CA ILE A 47 3.35 2.60 8.90
C ILE A 47 3.55 2.78 7.38
N ALA A 48 2.86 3.75 6.76
CA ALA A 48 2.90 3.95 5.32
C ALA A 48 4.25 4.45 4.82
N THR A 49 4.92 5.30 5.59
CA THR A 49 6.22 5.89 5.22
C THR A 49 7.42 5.10 5.75
N GLY A 50 7.22 4.24 6.75
CA GLY A 50 8.31 3.56 7.47
C GLY A 50 9.15 4.48 8.36
N LEU A 51 8.78 5.76 8.47
CA LEU A 51 9.53 6.76 9.23
C LEU A 51 8.99 6.90 10.65
N LYS A 52 9.90 7.17 11.59
CA LYS A 52 9.53 7.53 12.96
C LYS A 52 8.92 8.94 13.02
N ARG A 53 8.05 9.14 13.99
CA ARG A 53 7.38 10.43 14.27
C ARG A 53 8.30 11.64 14.30
N SER A 54 9.48 11.52 14.90
CA SER A 54 10.46 12.61 14.98
C SER A 54 10.95 13.06 13.61
N THR A 55 11.18 12.12 12.69
CA THR A 55 11.59 12.40 11.31
C THR A 55 10.45 13.03 10.52
N LEU A 56 9.22 12.54 10.69
CA LEU A 56 8.04 13.12 10.04
C LEU A 56 7.87 14.59 10.45
N TYR A 57 8.03 14.93 11.73
CA TYR A 57 7.98 16.31 12.18
C TYR A 57 9.09 17.19 11.58
N LYS A 58 10.30 16.65 11.36
CA LYS A 58 11.37 17.38 10.67
C LYS A 58 10.99 17.64 9.21
N LEU A 59 10.46 16.64 8.51
CA LEU A 59 10.00 16.79 7.11
C LEU A 59 8.90 17.84 7.00
N MET A 60 7.96 17.87 7.94
CA MET A 60 6.92 18.89 7.98
C MET A 60 7.44 20.32 8.18
N GLN A 61 8.60 20.48 8.83
CA GLN A 61 9.24 21.79 9.01
C GLN A 61 10.09 22.21 7.80
N CYS A 62 10.43 21.26 6.91
CA CYS A 62 11.23 21.48 5.71
C CYS A 62 10.32 21.62 4.48
N PRO A 63 10.02 22.83 4.00
CA PRO A 63 9.14 23.03 2.84
C PRO A 63 9.71 22.43 1.54
N GLU A 64 11.03 22.28 1.44
CA GLU A 64 11.71 21.68 0.28
C GLU A 64 11.53 20.15 0.21
N SER A 65 11.11 19.50 1.30
CA SER A 65 11.01 18.03 1.35
C SER A 65 9.90 17.43 0.46
N GLY A 66 9.01 18.26 -0.06
CA GLY A 66 7.84 17.84 -0.83
C GLY A 66 6.84 17.01 -0.01
N PHE A 67 6.95 17.02 1.32
CA PHE A 67 6.11 16.20 2.19
C PHE A 67 4.65 16.69 2.22
N PRO A 68 3.65 15.79 2.25
CA PRO A 68 2.22 16.16 2.28
C PRO A 68 1.84 17.09 3.43
N ARG A 69 0.94 18.03 3.15
CA ARG A 69 0.53 19.03 4.15
C ARG A 69 -0.48 18.44 5.13
N PRO A 70 -0.39 18.77 6.44
CA PRO A 70 -1.39 18.32 7.40
C PRO A 70 -2.72 19.05 7.22
N VAL A 71 -3.80 18.30 7.20
CA VAL A 71 -5.20 18.76 7.20
C VAL A 71 -5.71 18.81 8.64
N LYS A 72 -6.24 19.96 9.08
CA LYS A 72 -6.87 20.11 10.39
C LYS A 72 -8.26 19.48 10.36
N LEU A 73 -8.56 18.59 11.31
CA LEU A 73 -9.87 17.92 11.42
C LEU A 73 -10.87 18.69 12.29
N SER A 74 -10.45 19.76 12.94
CA SER A 74 -11.30 20.59 13.80
C SER A 74 -11.10 22.06 13.47
N ASN A 75 -12.17 22.84 13.61
CA ASN A 75 -12.17 24.30 13.42
C ASN A 75 -11.43 25.04 14.55
N SER A 76 -11.08 24.33 15.64
CA SER A 76 -10.34 24.92 16.74
C SER A 76 -8.85 25.07 16.39
N ASN A 77 -8.32 26.28 16.57
CA ASN A 77 -6.88 26.58 16.48
C ASN A 77 -6.11 26.23 17.78
N ALA A 78 -6.70 25.44 18.68
CA ALA A 78 -6.04 25.02 19.90
C ALA A 78 -4.72 24.28 19.62
N ARG A 79 -3.72 24.53 20.48
CA ARG A 79 -2.43 23.81 20.47
C ARG A 79 -2.71 22.34 20.77
N GLY A 80 -2.72 21.49 19.74
CA GLY A 80 -3.09 20.08 19.85
C GLY A 80 -4.34 19.66 19.08
N ALA A 81 -4.93 20.55 18.28
CA ALA A 81 -6.03 20.19 17.39
C ALA A 81 -5.64 18.97 16.52
N PRO A 82 -6.57 18.03 16.31
CA PRO A 82 -6.29 16.81 15.55
C PRO A 82 -5.94 17.14 14.09
N VAL A 83 -4.80 16.64 13.61
CA VAL A 83 -4.35 16.73 12.21
C VAL A 83 -4.28 15.37 11.50
N ALA A 84 -4.58 15.34 10.21
CA ALA A 84 -4.47 14.15 9.36
C ALA A 84 -3.80 14.49 8.03
N TRP A 85 -3.54 13.48 7.21
CA TRP A 85 -2.96 13.60 5.88
C TRP A 85 -3.77 12.82 4.87
N VAL A 86 -3.80 13.28 3.62
CA VAL A 86 -4.48 12.55 2.55
C VAL A 86 -3.65 11.34 2.17
N LEU A 87 -4.27 10.16 2.11
CA LEU A 87 -3.58 8.90 1.82
C LEU A 87 -2.91 8.91 0.44
N SER A 88 -3.60 9.41 -0.59
CA SER A 88 -3.06 9.51 -1.95
C SER A 88 -1.80 10.38 -2.04
N GLU A 89 -1.76 11.52 -1.33
CA GLU A 89 -0.59 12.40 -1.28
C GLU A 89 0.60 11.69 -0.64
N VAL A 90 0.36 10.96 0.46
CA VAL A 90 1.38 10.18 1.15
C VAL A 90 1.92 9.07 0.26
N GLN A 91 1.05 8.33 -0.43
CA GLN A 91 1.46 7.30 -1.38
C GLN A 91 2.26 7.88 -2.54
N THR A 92 1.85 9.03 -3.08
CA THR A 92 2.56 9.73 -4.15
C THR A 92 3.95 10.16 -3.70
N TRP A 93 4.08 10.69 -2.48
CA TRP A 93 5.38 11.04 -1.91
C TRP A 93 6.28 9.80 -1.75
N VAL A 94 5.74 8.68 -1.23
CA VAL A 94 6.49 7.42 -1.12
C VAL A 94 6.96 6.94 -2.49
N LYS A 95 6.08 7.00 -3.51
CA LYS A 95 6.42 6.63 -4.89
C LYS A 95 7.54 7.50 -5.44
N SER A 96 7.48 8.82 -5.23
CA SER A 96 8.54 9.74 -5.64
C SER A 96 9.89 9.41 -4.98
N ARG A 97 9.90 8.94 -3.73
CA ARG A 97 11.13 8.46 -3.07
C ARG A 97 11.71 7.21 -3.72
N ILE A 98 10.87 6.30 -4.19
CA ILE A 98 11.28 5.09 -4.91
C ILE A 98 11.86 5.49 -6.28
N GLU A 99 11.16 6.34 -7.02
CA GLU A 99 11.61 6.85 -8.32
C GLU A 99 12.94 7.62 -8.21
N ALA A 100 13.09 8.47 -7.19
CA ALA A 100 14.34 9.19 -6.94
C ALA A 100 15.52 8.25 -6.63
N ARG A 101 15.28 7.12 -5.95
CA ARG A 101 16.30 6.08 -5.75
C ARG A 101 16.66 5.43 -7.08
N ASP A 102 15.66 5.07 -7.87
CA ASP A 102 15.85 4.35 -9.13
C ASP A 102 16.56 5.21 -10.18
N GLN A 103 16.30 6.52 -10.20
CA GLN A 103 16.96 7.47 -11.09
C GLN A 103 18.45 7.71 -10.76
N VAL A 104 18.87 7.51 -9.50
CA VAL A 104 20.27 7.60 -9.09
C VAL A 104 21.05 6.32 -9.39
N ALA A 105 20.35 5.19 -9.54
CA ALA A 105 20.93 3.90 -9.84
C ALA A 105 21.06 3.62 -11.36
N ALA A 106 20.46 4.46 -12.21
CA ALA A 106 20.52 4.40 -13.68
C ALA A 106 21.59 5.35 -14.24
#